data_AF-A0A8E4W2D0-F1
#
_entry.id   AF-A0A8E4W2D0-F1
#
_cell.length_a   1.000
_cell.length_b   1.000
_cell.length_c   1.000
_cell.angle_alpha   90.00
_cell.angle_beta   90.00
_cell.angle_gamma   90.00
#
_symmetry.space_group_name_H-M   'P 1'
#
loop_
_entity.id
_entity.type
_entity.pdbx_description
1 polymer ?
#
loop_
_entity_poly.entity_id
_entity_poly.type
_entity_poly.pdbx_seq_one_letter_code
_entity_poly.pdbx_strand_id
1 'polypeptide(L)' 'MTTAAEQNARYLAEPRQCVDCGGTPDAGRLRCTDCHAEWMASQGITRPFVIEIVDWSQ' A
#
# COMPACT_ATOMS: atom_id res chain seq x y z
N MET A 1 -11.45 -6.76 0.80
CA MET A 1 -10.97 -5.41 0.40
C MET A 1 -10.36 -4.77 1.64
N THR A 2 -9.12 -4.32 1.55
CA THR A 2 -8.47 -3.57 2.64
C THR A 2 -8.91 -2.11 2.60
N THR A 3 -9.02 -1.51 3.77
CA THR A 3 -9.32 -0.09 3.94
C THR A 3 -8.06 0.76 3.74
N ALA A 4 -8.25 2.06 3.52
CA ALA A 4 -7.11 2.99 3.40
C ALA A 4 -6.31 3.06 4.72
N ALA A 5 -6.99 2.98 5.87
CA ALA A 5 -6.35 2.94 7.18
C ALA A 5 -5.45 1.71 7.34
N GLU A 6 -5.92 0.53 6.92
CA GLU A 6 -5.11 -0.70 6.96
C GLU A 6 -3.91 -0.64 5.99
N GLN A 7 -4.11 -0.08 4.79
CA GLN A 7 -3.02 0.16 3.84
C GLN A 7 -1.95 1.10 4.43
N ASN A 8 -2.36 2.18 5.10
CA ASN A 8 -1.45 3.12 5.76
C ASN A 8 -0.71 2.49 6.94
N ALA A 9 -1.41 1.74 7.79
CA ALA A 9 -0.78 1.03 8.91
C ALA A 9 0.32 0.06 8.41
N ARG A 10 0.09 -0.64 7.30
CA ARG A 10 1.08 -1.55 6.69
C ARG A 10 2.27 -0.82 6.06
N TYR A 11 2.02 0.34 5.45
CA TYR A 11 3.07 1.19 4.89
C TYR A 11 4.02 1.75 5.97
N LEU A 12 3.46 2.09 7.14
CA LEU A 12 4.16 2.65 8.30
C LEU A 12 4.76 1.58 9.24
N ALA A 13 4.45 0.30 9.05
CA ALA A 13 4.96 -0.78 9.88
C ALA A 13 6.50 -0.93 9.74
N GLU A 14 7.14 -1.45 10.79
CA GLU A 14 8.55 -1.81 10.80
C GLU A 14 8.71 -3.30 11.17
N PRO A 15 9.18 -4.17 10.25
CA PRO A 15 9.50 -3.89 8.85
C PRO A 15 8.24 -3.54 8.03
N ARG A 16 8.43 -2.75 6.96
CA ARG A 16 7.33 -2.37 6.06
C ARG A 16 6.63 -3.59 5.50
N GLN A 17 5.31 -3.52 5.40
CA GLN A 17 4.46 -4.58 4.85
C GLN A 17 3.85 -4.16 3.50
N CYS A 18 3.49 -5.15 2.69
CA CYS A 18 2.72 -4.98 1.48
C CYS A 18 1.37 -4.33 1.83
N VAL A 19 1.05 -3.20 1.20
CA VAL A 19 -0.16 -2.43 1.54
C VAL A 19 -1.46 -3.22 1.33
N ASP A 20 -1.48 -4.15 0.36
CA ASP A 20 -2.70 -4.90 0.01
C ASP A 20 -2.86 -6.23 0.76
N CYS A 21 -1.80 -6.99 0.99
CA CYS A 21 -1.89 -8.31 1.63
C CYS A 21 -1.20 -8.42 3.00
N GLY A 22 -0.39 -7.43 3.42
CA GLY A 22 0.39 -7.46 4.67
C GLY A 22 1.64 -8.33 4.61
N GLY A 23 1.92 -8.99 3.48
CA GLY A 23 3.15 -9.77 3.27
C GLY A 23 4.41 -8.92 3.10
N THR A 24 5.53 -9.55 2.78
CA THR A 24 6.80 -8.83 2.55
C THR A 24 6.74 -8.07 1.22
N PRO A 25 6.96 -6.74 1.23
CA PRO A 25 7.05 -5.98 -0.01
C PRO A 25 8.39 -6.25 -0.70
N ASP A 26 8.40 -6.10 -2.02
CA ASP A 26 9.66 -6.10 -2.76
C ASP A 26 10.44 -4.80 -2.51
N ALA A 27 11.76 -4.88 -2.61
CA ALA A 27 12.64 -3.73 -2.37
C ALA A 27 12.22 -2.52 -3.22
N GLY A 28 11.96 -1.39 -2.55
CA GLY A 28 11.54 -0.14 -3.18
C GLY A 28 10.09 -0.08 -3.66
N ARG A 29 9.28 -1.13 -3.43
CA ARG A 29 7.85 -1.18 -3.78
C ARG A 29 6.97 -1.11 -2.53
N LEU A 30 5.74 -0.65 -2.74
CA LEU A 30 4.69 -0.65 -1.70
C LEU A 30 4.00 -2.01 -1.56
N ARG A 31 4.17 -2.88 -2.57
CA ARG A 31 3.48 -4.16 -2.73
C ARG A 31 4.49 -5.28 -2.91
N CYS A 32 4.08 -6.50 -2.60
CA CYS A 32 4.77 -7.70 -3.08
C CYS A 32 4.57 -7.86 -4.59
N THR A 33 5.35 -8.74 -5.22
CA THR A 33 5.36 -8.95 -6.68
C THR A 33 3.97 -9.29 -7.21
N ASP A 34 3.23 -10.17 -6.55
CA ASP A 34 1.91 -10.61 -7.00
C ASP A 34 0.88 -9.47 -6.94
N CYS A 35 0.76 -8.79 -5.78
CA CYS A 35 -0.15 -7.65 -5.64
C CYS A 35 0.26 -6.49 -6.56
N HIS A 36 1.56 -6.33 -6.84
CA HIS A 36 2.03 -5.34 -7.81
C HIS A 36 1.61 -5.70 -9.24
N ALA A 37 1.70 -6.97 -9.63
CA ALA A 37 1.26 -7.44 -10.94
C ALA A 37 -0.26 -7.27 -11.13
N GLU A 38 -1.05 -7.61 -10.12
CA GLU A 38 -2.50 -7.38 -10.12
C GLU A 38 -2.82 -5.88 -10.25
N TRP A 39 -2.17 -5.03 -9.46
CA TRP A 39 -2.35 -3.58 -9.53
C TRP A 39 -1.99 -2.99 -10.89
N MET A 40 -0.92 -3.49 -11.53
CA MET A 40 -0.52 -3.10 -12.88
C MET A 40 -1.53 -3.56 -13.93
N ALA A 41 -2.13 -4.74 -13.76
CA ALA A 41 -3.18 -5.24 -14.65
C ALA A 41 -4.50 -4.47 -14.48
N SER A 42 -4.75 -3.90 -13.30
CA SER A 42 -5.99 -3.20 -12.94
C SER A 42 -5.91 -1.67 -13.00
N GLN A 43 -4.94 -1.09 -13.74
CA GLN A 43 -4.69 0.36 -13.95
C GLN A 43 -5.86 1.19 -14.54
N GLY A 44 -7.11 0.77 -14.35
CA GLY A 44 -8.33 1.56 -14.56
C GLY A 44 -9.33 1.54 -13.38
N ILE A 45 -9.09 0.81 -12.29
CA ILE A 45 -10.08 0.62 -11.20
C ILE A 45 -9.48 0.73 -9.78
N THR A 46 -8.19 0.51 -9.58
CA THR A 46 -7.63 0.41 -8.22
C THR A 46 -7.36 1.77 -7.56
N ARG A 47 -8.14 2.03 -6.52
CA ARG A 47 -8.12 3.16 -5.58
C ARG A 47 -6.68 3.61 -5.28
N PRO A 48 -6.38 4.92 -5.29
CA PRO A 48 -5.08 5.39 -4.83
C PRO A 48 -4.84 4.88 -3.41
N PHE A 49 -3.63 4.36 -3.14
CA PHE A 49 -3.17 4.23 -1.77
C PHE A 49 -3.08 5.66 -1.27
N VAL A 50 -4.01 6.07 -0.42
CA VAL A 50 -3.98 7.42 0.13
C VAL A 50 -3.00 7.35 1.28
N ILE A 51 -1.73 7.71 1.06
CA ILE A 51 -0.97 8.34 2.13
C ILE A 51 -1.76 9.62 2.39
N GLU A 52 -2.72 9.55 3.31
CA GLU A 52 -3.25 10.75 3.92
C GLU A 52 -2.02 11.30 4.61
N ILE A 53 -1.36 12.25 3.96
CA ILE A 53 -0.39 13.10 4.59
C ILE A 53 -1.21 13.73 5.71
N VAL A 54 -1.14 13.16 6.91
CA VAL A 54 -1.68 13.76 8.10
C VAL A 54 -0.99 15.11 8.19
N ASP A 55 -1.75 16.13 7.83
CA ASP A 55 -1.58 17.55 8.04
C ASP A 55 -0.16 17.98 8.49
N TRP A 56 0.63 18.55 7.58
CA TRP A 56 1.80 19.38 7.95
C TRP A 56 1.31 20.74 8.52
N SER A 57 0.47 20.71 9.54
CA SER A 57 0.17 21.86 10.41
C SER A 57 -0.25 21.37 11.80
N GLN A 58 0.73 21.26 12.69
CA GLN A 58 0.58 21.57 14.10
C GLN A 58 1.73 22.47 14.53
#